data_AF-A0A7V8WWR1-F1
#
_entry.id   AF-A0A7V8WWR1-F1
#
_cell.length_a   1.000
_cell.length_b   1.000
_cell.length_c   1.000
_cell.angle_alpha   90.00
_cell.angle_beta   90.00
_cell.angle_gamma   90.00
#
_symmetry.space_group_name_H-M   'P 1'
#
loop_
_entity.id
_entity.type
_entity.pdbx_description
1 polymer ?
#
loop_
_entity_poly.entity_id
_entity_poly.type
_entity_poly.pdbx_seq_one_letter_code
_entity_poly.pdbx_strand_id
1 'polypeptide(L)'
;MSDGSGGAGGHPSGPRTVAKPDELLALHDVAGELFELLRSWFDVPASVPLDLSAVDAAVRELGDPQMIAALAMRKLQALHLLATPGVRTTTDVVVTIIQDLQRALLQAPRMRLQVKAAAVDWDAELAGLDDLEPDDAPAEASGRDAELDRFRELHRRVNAAVVAVVEAGDGEIVILV
;
A
#
# COMPACT_ATOMS: atom_id res chain seq x y z
N MET A 1 13.81 -65.39 -9.84
CA MET A 1 14.43 -64.70 -10.98
C MET A 1 13.35 -64.48 -12.02
N SER A 2 12.95 -63.21 -12.19
CA SER A 2 12.17 -62.55 -13.26
C SER A 2 11.88 -61.16 -12.68
N ASP A 3 12.83 -60.24 -12.80
CA ASP A 3 12.87 -59.18 -13.82
C ASP A 3 11.66 -58.23 -13.79
N GLY A 4 11.88 -57.10 -13.12
CA GLY A 4 11.97 -55.81 -13.81
C GLY A 4 10.72 -55.30 -14.53
N SER A 5 10.01 -54.39 -13.88
CA SER A 5 9.46 -53.21 -14.58
C SER A 5 9.48 -52.04 -13.60
N GLY A 6 10.58 -51.29 -13.65
CA GLY A 6 10.73 -50.02 -12.96
C GLY A 6 9.82 -49.00 -13.62
N GLY A 7 8.73 -48.66 -12.94
CA GLY A 7 7.90 -47.51 -13.26
C GLY A 7 8.68 -46.22 -12.99
N ALA A 8 9.39 -45.74 -14.00
CA ALA A 8 9.93 -44.39 -14.05
C ALA A 8 8.77 -43.38 -14.18
N GLY A 9 8.18 -43.02 -13.04
CA GLY A 9 7.17 -41.97 -12.92
C GLY A 9 7.76 -40.72 -12.28
N GLY A 10 8.87 -40.20 -12.82
CA GLY A 10 9.44 -38.93 -12.39
C GLY A 10 8.44 -37.80 -12.65
N HIS A 11 7.67 -37.44 -11.62
CA HIS A 11 6.87 -36.23 -11.65
C HIS A 11 7.82 -35.04 -11.77
N PRO A 12 7.54 -34.04 -12.61
CA PRO A 12 8.29 -32.79 -12.57
C PRO A 12 7.99 -32.14 -11.21
N SER A 13 8.84 -32.38 -10.22
CA SER A 13 8.83 -31.67 -8.92
C SER A 13 9.41 -30.26 -9.09
N GLY A 14 8.90 -29.55 -10.10
CA GLY A 14 9.07 -28.12 -10.24
C GLY A 14 8.06 -27.41 -9.34
N PRO A 15 8.39 -26.22 -8.83
CA PRO A 15 7.45 -25.41 -8.05
C PRO A 15 6.16 -25.18 -8.86
N ARG A 16 5.01 -25.42 -8.21
CA ARG A 16 3.70 -25.19 -8.83
C ARG A 16 3.62 -23.74 -9.30
N THR A 17 3.20 -23.57 -10.55
CA THR A 17 3.11 -22.27 -11.21
C THR A 17 1.65 -22.02 -11.56
N VAL A 18 1.14 -20.84 -11.23
CA VAL A 18 -0.23 -20.40 -11.50
C VAL A 18 -0.21 -19.01 -12.12
N ALA A 19 -1.22 -18.69 -12.93
CA ALA A 19 -1.36 -17.36 -13.50
C ALA A 19 -1.62 -16.34 -12.39
N LYS A 20 -1.12 -15.11 -12.56
CA LYS A 20 -1.51 -14.00 -11.68
C LYS A 20 -3.03 -13.76 -11.76
N PRO A 21 -3.72 -13.64 -10.61
CA PRO A 21 -5.11 -13.18 -10.59
C PRO A 21 -5.25 -11.77 -11.17
N ASP A 22 -6.40 -11.49 -11.76
CA ASP A 22 -6.71 -10.17 -12.34
C ASP A 22 -6.60 -9.06 -11.28
N GLU A 23 -6.99 -9.33 -10.05
CA GLU A 23 -6.88 -8.40 -8.93
C GLU A 23 -5.43 -8.01 -8.65
N LEU A 24 -4.49 -8.97 -8.73
CA LEU A 24 -3.07 -8.72 -8.56
C LEU A 24 -2.52 -7.89 -9.73
N LEU A 25 -2.89 -8.22 -10.97
CA LEU A 25 -2.46 -7.46 -12.15
C LEU A 25 -2.98 -6.02 -12.09
N ALA A 26 -4.22 -5.84 -11.63
CA ALA A 26 -4.84 -4.54 -11.47
C ALA A 26 -4.13 -3.67 -10.40
N LEU A 27 -3.29 -4.27 -9.54
CA LEU A 27 -2.50 -3.50 -8.58
C LEU A 27 -1.41 -2.65 -9.23
N HIS A 28 -1.06 -2.88 -10.50
CA HIS A 28 -0.10 -2.04 -11.21
C HIS A 28 -0.54 -0.58 -11.18
N ASP A 29 -1.75 -0.28 -11.64
CA ASP A 29 -2.29 1.08 -11.67
C ASP A 29 -2.67 1.56 -10.26
N VAL A 30 -3.24 0.69 -9.42
CA VAL A 30 -3.62 1.03 -8.03
C VAL A 30 -2.41 1.48 -7.22
N ALA A 31 -1.28 0.78 -7.36
CA ALA A 31 -0.06 1.13 -6.64
C ALA A 31 0.51 2.46 -7.12
N GLY A 32 0.44 2.75 -8.43
CA GLY A 32 0.83 4.04 -8.99
C GLY A 32 -0.03 5.19 -8.44
N GLU A 33 -1.35 5.00 -8.37
CA GLU A 33 -2.24 6.05 -7.86
C GLU A 33 -2.10 6.27 -6.34
N LEU A 34 -1.99 5.19 -5.56
CA LEU A 34 -1.68 5.30 -4.13
C LEU A 34 -0.34 5.98 -3.88
N PHE A 35 0.66 5.74 -4.75
CA PHE A 35 1.97 6.36 -4.63
C PHE A 35 1.87 7.88 -4.74
N GLU A 36 1.15 8.39 -5.75
CA GLU A 36 0.97 9.83 -5.94
C GLU A 36 0.12 10.48 -4.83
N LEU A 37 -0.94 9.80 -4.36
CA LEU A 37 -1.73 10.26 -3.22
C LEU A 37 -0.88 10.41 -1.95
N LEU A 38 -0.11 9.37 -1.60
CA LEU A 38 0.76 9.43 -0.42
C LEU A 38 1.85 10.48 -0.56
N ARG A 39 2.44 10.61 -1.76
CA ARG A 39 3.43 11.64 -2.02
C ARG A 39 2.88 13.04 -1.78
N SER A 40 1.68 13.30 -2.27
CA SER A 40 1.00 14.60 -2.09
C SER A 40 0.54 14.84 -0.66
N TRP A 41 0.07 13.82 0.07
CA TRP A 41 -0.45 14.00 1.43
C TRP A 41 0.62 14.34 2.46
N PHE A 42 1.84 13.87 2.22
CA PHE A 42 2.94 13.95 3.18
C PHE A 42 4.15 14.73 2.65
N ASP A 43 3.98 15.41 1.51
CA ASP A 43 5.03 16.18 0.82
C ASP A 43 6.35 15.40 0.69
N VAL A 44 6.26 14.12 0.31
CA VAL A 44 7.44 13.25 0.26
C VAL A 44 8.39 13.69 -0.86
N PRO A 45 9.68 13.95 -0.56
CA PRO A 45 10.63 14.40 -1.56
C PRO A 45 10.89 13.31 -2.61
N ALA A 46 11.42 13.72 -3.77
CA ALA A 46 11.71 12.80 -4.88
C ALA A 46 12.73 11.72 -4.54
N SER A 47 13.58 11.95 -3.52
CA SER A 47 14.57 11.00 -3.03
C SER A 47 14.59 11.02 -1.51
N VAL A 48 14.49 9.83 -0.91
CA VAL A 48 14.60 9.62 0.54
C VAL A 48 15.76 8.65 0.79
N PRO A 49 16.91 9.13 1.29
CA PRO A 49 18.02 8.27 1.67
C PRO A 49 17.69 7.52 2.96
N LEU A 50 18.10 6.25 3.04
CA LEU A 50 18.05 5.45 4.28
C LEU A 50 19.49 5.23 4.73
N ASP A 51 19.84 5.74 5.91
CA ASP A 51 21.16 5.58 6.49
C ASP A 51 21.15 4.45 7.52
N LEU A 52 21.95 3.41 7.29
CA LEU A 52 22.05 2.25 8.18
C LEU A 52 23.06 2.46 9.32
N SER A 53 23.72 3.62 9.39
CA SER A 53 24.73 3.90 10.42
C SER A 53 24.14 4.27 11.79
N ALA A 54 22.85 4.60 11.88
CA ALA A 54 22.19 5.08 13.10
C ALA A 54 20.95 4.25 13.45
N VAL A 55 21.16 3.05 14.01
CA VAL A 55 20.09 2.10 14.37
C VAL A 55 19.06 2.71 15.35
N ASP A 56 19.50 3.57 16.26
CA ASP A 56 18.63 4.21 17.27
C ASP A 56 17.78 5.37 16.70
N ALA A 57 18.09 5.86 15.49
CA ALA A 57 17.28 6.89 14.82
C ALA A 57 15.93 6.34 14.32
N ALA A 58 15.84 5.01 14.16
CA ALA A 58 14.67 4.34 13.61
C ALA A 58 13.38 4.63 14.40
N VAL A 59 13.43 4.81 15.73
CA VAL A 59 12.21 5.09 16.51
C VAL A 59 11.63 6.46 16.19
N ARG A 60 12.48 7.49 16.05
CA ARG A 60 12.07 8.85 15.68
C ARG A 60 11.59 8.89 14.23
N GLU A 61 12.32 8.21 13.34
CA GLU A 61 11.99 8.13 11.91
C GLU A 61 10.71 7.35 11.65
N LEU A 62 10.48 6.24 12.35
CA LEU A 62 9.23 5.47 12.26
C LEU A 62 8.05 6.13 12.97
N GLY A 63 8.24 7.29 13.60
CA GLY A 63 7.19 8.15 14.12
C GLY A 63 6.87 9.36 13.22
N ASP A 64 7.75 9.68 12.26
CA ASP A 64 7.55 10.80 11.34
C ASP A 64 6.61 10.41 10.17
N PRO A 65 5.48 11.11 9.98
CA PRO A 65 4.57 10.83 8.90
C PRO A 65 5.19 10.82 7.50
N GLN A 66 6.13 11.72 7.23
CA GLN A 66 6.78 11.78 5.91
C GLN A 66 7.64 10.54 5.67
N MET A 67 8.44 10.12 6.64
CA MET A 67 9.24 8.90 6.54
C MET A 67 8.38 7.63 6.45
N ILE A 68 7.32 7.51 7.24
CA ILE A 68 6.38 6.38 7.16
C ILE A 68 5.77 6.30 5.75
N ALA A 69 5.34 7.43 5.20
CA ALA A 69 4.81 7.50 3.84
C ALA A 69 5.86 7.11 2.79
N ALA A 70 7.10 7.57 2.93
CA ALA A 70 8.21 7.21 2.03
C ALA A 70 8.50 5.70 2.03
N LEU A 71 8.48 5.05 3.20
CA LEU A 71 8.65 3.60 3.31
C LEU A 71 7.49 2.84 2.68
N ALA A 72 6.25 3.28 2.90
CA ALA A 72 5.08 2.73 2.24
C ALA A 72 5.16 2.89 0.71
N MET A 73 5.58 4.06 0.22
CA MET A 73 5.80 4.32 -1.20
C MET A 73 6.84 3.37 -1.82
N ARG A 74 7.91 3.01 -1.09
CA ARG A 74 8.89 2.01 -1.56
C ARG A 74 8.27 0.60 -1.68
N LYS A 75 7.32 0.25 -0.80
CA LYS A 75 6.55 -0.99 -0.91
C LYS A 75 5.55 -0.95 -2.08
N LEU A 76 4.94 0.22 -2.35
CA LEU A 76 4.09 0.42 -3.53
C LEU A 76 4.89 0.28 -4.84
N GLN A 77 6.12 0.77 -4.89
CA GLN A 77 7.02 0.56 -6.05
C GLN A 77 7.29 -0.93 -6.28
N ALA A 78 7.60 -1.67 -5.21
CA ALA A 78 7.79 -3.12 -5.32
C ALA A 78 6.50 -3.80 -5.81
N LEU A 79 5.35 -3.47 -5.23
CA LEU A 79 4.05 -4.03 -5.62
C LEU A 79 3.69 -3.72 -7.08
N HIS A 80 3.96 -2.50 -7.55
CA HIS A 80 3.77 -2.08 -8.93
C HIS A 80 4.57 -2.93 -9.92
N LEU A 81 5.84 -3.23 -9.58
CA LEU A 81 6.68 -4.15 -10.35
C LEU A 81 6.13 -5.58 -10.32
N LEU A 82 5.76 -6.09 -9.14
CA LEU A 82 5.22 -7.45 -8.99
C LEU A 82 3.87 -7.64 -9.70
N ALA A 83 3.06 -6.59 -9.83
CA ALA A 83 1.81 -6.60 -10.56
C ALA A 83 1.98 -6.55 -12.09
N THR A 84 3.18 -6.25 -12.59
CA THR A 84 3.43 -6.14 -14.04
C THR A 84 3.33 -7.53 -14.71
N PRO A 85 2.61 -7.67 -15.84
CA PRO A 85 2.54 -8.93 -16.58
C PRO A 85 3.93 -9.49 -16.92
N GLY A 86 4.12 -10.81 -16.73
CA GLY A 86 5.39 -11.49 -17.03
C GLY A 86 6.48 -11.39 -15.94
N VAL A 87 6.29 -10.56 -14.91
CA VAL A 87 7.20 -10.54 -13.75
C VAL A 87 6.92 -11.73 -12.85
N ARG A 88 7.85 -12.68 -12.76
CA ARG A 88 7.72 -13.84 -11.86
C ARG A 88 7.85 -13.44 -10.39
N THR A 89 6.95 -13.94 -9.56
CA THR A 89 7.01 -13.77 -8.10
C THR A 89 6.41 -14.98 -7.39
N THR A 90 6.45 -15.02 -6.07
CA THR A 90 5.77 -16.02 -5.25
C THR A 90 4.66 -15.39 -4.42
N THR A 91 3.67 -16.20 -4.03
CA THR A 91 2.50 -15.74 -3.26
C THR A 91 2.89 -15.14 -1.91
N ASP A 92 3.86 -15.70 -1.21
CA ASP A 92 4.38 -15.20 0.08
C ASP A 92 4.98 -13.80 -0.03
N VAL A 93 5.80 -13.53 -1.05
CA VAL A 93 6.39 -12.21 -1.29
C VAL A 93 5.32 -11.15 -1.51
N VAL A 94 4.29 -11.46 -2.31
CA VAL A 94 3.18 -10.55 -2.57
C VAL A 94 2.38 -10.28 -1.29
N VAL A 95 2.04 -11.34 -0.55
CA VAL A 95 1.29 -11.23 0.71
C VAL A 95 2.05 -10.41 1.74
N THR A 96 3.35 -10.65 1.92
CA THR A 96 4.19 -9.89 2.87
C THR A 96 4.24 -8.40 2.51
N ILE A 97 4.45 -8.06 1.23
CA ILE A 97 4.47 -6.66 0.80
C ILE A 97 3.13 -5.97 1.06
N ILE A 98 2.02 -6.64 0.76
CA ILE A 98 0.70 -6.04 0.98
C ILE A 98 0.40 -5.90 2.48
N GLN A 99 0.76 -6.88 3.31
CA GLN A 99 0.59 -6.78 4.77
C GLN A 99 1.38 -5.62 5.38
N ASP A 100 2.64 -5.44 4.95
CA ASP A 100 3.46 -4.29 5.35
C ASP A 100 2.78 -2.96 4.96
N LEU A 101 2.21 -2.89 3.75
CA LEU A 101 1.48 -1.72 3.27
C LEU A 101 0.20 -1.44 4.07
N GLN A 102 -0.59 -2.47 4.38
CA GLN A 102 -1.87 -2.31 5.09
C GLN A 102 -1.70 -1.56 6.41
N ARG A 103 -0.63 -1.84 7.16
CA ARG A 103 -0.35 -1.13 8.41
C ARG A 103 -0.18 0.38 8.19
N ALA A 104 0.56 0.78 7.16
CA ALA A 104 0.75 2.18 6.83
C ALA A 104 -0.53 2.82 6.28
N LEU A 105 -1.23 2.14 5.37
CA LEU A 105 -2.46 2.65 4.74
C LEU A 105 -3.61 2.83 5.74
N LEU A 106 -3.69 1.98 6.78
CA LEU A 106 -4.66 2.14 7.86
C LEU A 106 -4.43 3.41 8.68
N GLN A 107 -3.17 3.80 8.88
CA GLN A 107 -2.80 4.97 9.69
C GLN A 107 -2.80 6.27 8.88
N ALA A 108 -2.58 6.19 7.57
CA ALA A 108 -2.40 7.35 6.70
C ALA A 108 -3.51 8.42 6.79
N PRO A 109 -4.83 8.08 6.81
CA PRO A 109 -5.87 9.10 6.94
C PRO A 109 -5.78 9.91 8.24
N ARG A 110 -5.49 9.23 9.36
CA ARG A 110 -5.32 9.88 10.66
C ARG A 110 -4.09 10.79 10.63
N MET A 111 -2.98 10.30 10.11
CA MET A 111 -1.74 11.07 10.02
C MET A 111 -1.89 12.29 9.10
N ARG A 112 -2.62 12.17 7.98
CA ARG A 112 -2.95 13.30 7.09
C ARG A 112 -3.69 14.40 7.83
N LEU A 113 -4.69 14.05 8.66
CA LEU A 113 -5.41 15.03 9.47
C LEU A 113 -4.51 15.69 10.51
N GLN A 114 -3.60 14.94 11.14
CA GLN A 114 -2.63 15.48 12.08
C GLN A 114 -1.69 16.49 11.41
N VAL A 115 -1.17 16.15 10.23
CA VAL A 115 -0.32 17.04 9.43
C VAL A 115 -1.08 18.30 9.04
N LYS A 116 -2.31 18.16 8.50
CA LYS A 116 -3.15 19.30 8.15
C LYS A 116 -3.42 20.20 9.35
N ALA A 117 -3.84 19.64 10.48
CA ALA A 117 -4.15 20.39 11.68
C ALA A 117 -2.93 21.12 12.26
N ALA A 118 -1.73 20.54 12.14
CA ALA A 118 -0.50 21.18 12.58
C ALA A 118 -0.03 22.32 11.65
N ALA A 119 -0.48 22.35 10.41
CA ALA A 119 -0.14 23.38 9.43
C ALA A 119 -1.08 24.59 9.42
N VAL A 120 -2.26 24.48 10.06
CA VAL A 120 -3.24 25.56 10.14
C VAL A 120 -2.88 26.53 11.27
N ASP A 121 -2.93 27.82 10.98
CA ASP A 121 -2.88 28.89 11.99
C ASP A 121 -4.27 29.05 12.62
N TRP A 122 -4.50 28.33 13.71
CA TRP A 122 -5.80 28.31 14.38
C TRP A 122 -6.16 29.66 15.01
N ASP A 123 -5.18 30.51 15.34
CA ASP A 123 -5.47 31.83 15.90
C ASP A 123 -6.04 32.74 14.81
N ALA A 124 -5.49 32.68 13.59
CA ALA A 124 -6.01 33.41 12.44
C ALA A 124 -7.39 32.89 12.00
N GLU A 125 -7.58 31.56 11.94
CA GLU A 125 -8.88 30.96 11.61
C GLU A 125 -9.95 31.35 12.63
N LEU A 126 -9.62 31.33 13.93
CA LEU A 126 -10.54 31.72 14.98
C LEU A 126 -10.92 33.20 14.89
N ALA A 127 -9.94 34.08 14.65
CA ALA A 127 -10.20 35.51 14.48
C ALA A 127 -11.14 35.79 13.29
N GLY A 128 -11.02 35.01 12.21
CA GLY A 128 -11.91 35.12 11.05
C GLY A 128 -13.35 34.68 11.32
N LEU A 129 -13.60 33.87 12.36
CA LEU A 129 -14.97 33.46 12.74
C LEU A 129 -15.74 34.58 13.45
N ASP A 130 -15.04 35.48 14.16
CA ASP A 130 -15.68 36.61 14.86
C ASP A 130 -16.23 37.67 13.88
N ASP A 131 -15.75 37.68 12.64
CA ASP A 131 -16.19 38.57 11.56
C ASP A 131 -17.33 37.98 10.71
N LEU A 132 -17.79 36.75 10.97
CA LEU A 132 -18.88 36.10 10.22
C LEU A 132 -20.26 36.55 10.71
N GLU A 133 -21.15 36.93 9.78
CA GLU A 133 -22.56 37.11 10.11
C GLU A 133 -23.27 35.75 10.27
N PRO A 134 -24.40 35.67 11.01
CA PRO A 134 -25.09 34.41 11.27
C PRO A 134 -25.55 33.63 10.02
N ASP A 135 -25.71 34.31 8.88
CA ASP A 135 -26.07 33.72 7.58
C ASP A 135 -24.83 33.22 6.79
N ASP A 136 -23.62 33.56 7.23
CA ASP A 136 -22.34 33.09 6.66
C ASP A 136 -21.82 31.80 7.32
N ALA A 137 -22.62 31.18 8.19
CA ALA A 137 -22.30 29.91 8.79
C ALA A 137 -21.97 28.88 7.68
N PRO A 138 -20.79 28.22 7.72
CA PRO A 138 -20.37 27.34 6.64
C PRO A 138 -21.42 26.26 6.38
N ALA A 139 -21.89 26.19 5.14
CA ALA A 139 -22.83 25.18 4.65
C ALA A 139 -22.20 23.79 4.80
N GLU A 140 -22.47 23.16 5.94
CA GLU A 140 -22.05 21.85 6.40
C GLU A 140 -20.55 21.51 6.26
N ALA A 141 -19.91 21.22 7.40
CA ALA A 141 -18.66 20.46 7.47
C ALA A 141 -18.79 18.98 6.98
N SER A 142 -19.74 18.71 6.09
CA SER A 142 -20.11 17.39 5.56
C SER A 142 -19.63 17.15 4.12
N GLY A 143 -18.92 18.11 3.52
CA GLY A 143 -18.36 17.97 2.18
C GLY A 143 -17.55 16.68 2.06
N ARG A 144 -18.04 15.72 1.27
CA ARG A 144 -17.34 14.45 1.03
C ARG A 144 -15.92 14.74 0.56
N ASP A 145 -14.93 14.28 1.31
CA ASP A 145 -13.53 14.29 0.88
C ASP A 145 -13.36 13.21 -0.21
N ALA A 146 -13.54 13.62 -1.47
CA ALA A 146 -13.46 12.75 -2.63
C ALA A 146 -12.09 12.05 -2.74
N GLU A 147 -11.02 12.70 -2.28
CA GLU A 147 -9.67 12.14 -2.28
C GLU A 147 -9.54 11.03 -1.22
N LEU A 148 -10.11 11.24 -0.04
CA LEU A 148 -10.17 10.20 0.99
C LEU A 148 -11.05 9.02 0.56
N ASP A 149 -12.17 9.28 -0.11
CA ASP A 149 -13.02 8.22 -0.65
C ASP A 149 -12.31 7.42 -1.75
N ARG A 150 -11.54 8.10 -2.62
CA ARG A 150 -10.69 7.44 -3.61
C ARG A 150 -9.61 6.60 -2.95
N PHE A 151 -8.93 7.12 -1.94
CA PHE A 151 -7.95 6.37 -1.16
C PHE A 151 -8.54 5.09 -0.55
N ARG A 152 -9.74 5.18 0.04
CA ARG A 152 -10.46 4.03 0.62
C ARG A 152 -10.82 2.98 -0.41
N GLU A 153 -11.21 3.39 -1.62
CA GLU A 153 -11.45 2.48 -2.74
C GLU A 153 -10.17 1.76 -3.15
N LEU A 154 -9.06 2.49 -3.36
CA LEU A 154 -7.77 1.89 -3.72
C LEU A 154 -7.28 0.91 -2.65
N HIS A 155 -7.41 1.27 -1.37
CA HIS A 155 -7.07 0.38 -0.26
C HIS A 155 -7.92 -0.89 -0.24
N ARG A 156 -9.22 -0.82 -0.58
CA ARG A 156 -10.06 -2.02 -0.73
C ARG A 156 -9.59 -2.92 -1.86
N ARG A 157 -9.14 -2.36 -2.99
CA ARG A 157 -8.58 -3.15 -4.11
C ARG A 157 -7.30 -3.86 -3.73
N VAL A 158 -6.44 -3.22 -2.93
CA VAL A 158 -5.24 -3.87 -2.35
C VAL A 158 -5.63 -5.10 -1.51
N ASN A 159 -6.68 -4.98 -0.68
CA ASN A 159 -7.16 -6.10 0.14
C ASN A 159 -7.76 -7.24 -0.70
N ALA A 160 -8.53 -6.90 -1.74
CA ALA A 160 -9.09 -7.90 -2.65
C ALA A 160 -8.00 -8.73 -3.34
N ALA A 161 -6.90 -8.10 -3.73
CA ALA A 161 -5.79 -8.80 -4.36
C ALA A 161 -5.08 -9.80 -3.42
N VAL A 162 -4.99 -9.51 -2.11
CA VAL A 162 -4.45 -10.50 -1.14
C VAL A 162 -5.30 -11.76 -1.13
N VAL A 163 -6.62 -11.59 -1.08
CA VAL A 163 -7.57 -12.71 -1.08
C VAL A 163 -7.40 -13.54 -2.35
N ALA A 164 -7.42 -12.89 -3.51
CA ALA A 164 -7.25 -13.57 -4.80
C ALA A 164 -5.91 -14.31 -4.92
N VAL A 165 -4.82 -13.74 -4.39
CA VAL A 165 -3.50 -14.37 -4.37
C VAL A 165 -3.47 -15.61 -3.49
N VAL A 166 -4.07 -15.55 -2.30
CA VAL A 166 -4.17 -16.70 -1.39
C VAL A 166 -5.04 -17.80 -1.99
N GLU A 167 -6.16 -17.44 -2.62
CA GLU A 167 -7.07 -18.38 -3.29
C GLU A 167 -6.41 -19.05 -4.50
N ALA A 168 -5.68 -18.30 -5.34
CA ALA A 168 -4.91 -18.88 -6.45
C ALA A 168 -3.80 -19.83 -5.97
N GLY A 169 -3.23 -19.53 -4.79
CA GLY A 169 -2.29 -20.38 -4.09
C GLY A 169 -2.93 -21.57 -3.38
N ASP A 170 -4.25 -21.65 -3.22
CA ASP A 170 -4.93 -22.64 -2.35
C ASP A 170 -4.27 -22.74 -0.97
N GLY A 171 -3.83 -21.59 -0.43
CA GLY A 171 -3.09 -21.51 0.84
C GLY A 171 -1.60 -21.94 0.80
N GLU A 172 -1.12 -22.47 -0.32
CA GLU A 172 0.28 -22.89 -0.51
C GLU A 172 1.15 -21.82 -1.19
N ILE A 173 2.46 -21.92 -0.99
CA ILE A 173 3.42 -21.05 -1.68
C ILE A 173 3.62 -21.54 -3.11
N VAL A 174 3.31 -20.67 -4.08
CA VAL A 174 3.46 -20.96 -5.52
C VAL A 174 4.06 -19.81 -6.30
N ILE A 175 4.56 -20.14 -7.50
CA ILE A 175 5.04 -19.14 -8.45
C ILE A 175 3.85 -18.55 -9.22
N LEU A 176 3.79 -17.23 -9.23
CA LEU A 176 2.87 -16.42 -10.02
C LEU A 176 3.57 -15.94 -11.30
N VAL A 177 2.95 -16.20 -12.45
CA VAL A 177 3.43 -15.79 -13.79
C VAL A 177 2.45 -14.86 -14.49
#